data_AF-K6YE40-F1
#
_entry.id   AF-K6YE40-F1
#
_cell.length_a   1.000
_cell.length_b   1.000
_cell.length_c   1.000
_cell.angle_alpha   90.00
_cell.angle_beta   90.00
_cell.angle_gamma   90.00
#
_symmetry.space_group_name_H-M   'P 1'
#
loop_
_entity.id
_entity.type
_entity.pdbx_description
1 polymer ?
#
loop_
_entity_poly.entity_id
_entity_poly.type
_entity_poly.pdbx_seq_one_letter_code
_entity_poly.pdbx_strand_id
1 'polypeptide(L)'
;MFIRAYLPQIFTALFGGLFVFLGIATFGNGEAFDRLFIFILIFTGIICRKNIDVLGIVFILAFERILEEIFWFSSQDIWYSKVAVYSCLIIVLYKLKYDAMSRLALPCLVLSISAELYWFASDYQFTPEIYWYNILIGQSMVVRFLLFSRINLSYSIFNKKANSINLDWIIYQATRIFIVFETLNILEYLLRHILELKVTVIYVCYPFAMQIIATFILWAVFNEANKLLKTRILSA
;
A
#
# COMPACT_ATOMS: atom_id res chain seq x y z
N MET A 1 -10.64 31.40 24.83
CA MET A 1 -9.86 31.81 23.64
C MET A 1 -8.56 31.01 23.50
N PHE A 2 -7.71 30.97 24.53
CA PHE A 2 -6.49 30.14 24.55
C PHE A 2 -6.74 28.64 24.31
N ILE A 3 -7.72 28.04 24.99
CA ILE A 3 -8.04 26.61 24.84
C ILE A 3 -8.42 26.29 23.39
N ARG A 4 -9.29 27.09 22.73
CA ARG A 4 -9.66 26.88 21.32
C ARG A 4 -8.48 27.03 20.34
N ALA A 5 -7.47 27.85 20.67
CA ALA A 5 -6.32 28.07 19.79
C ALA A 5 -5.27 26.94 19.86
N TYR A 6 -4.98 26.42 21.05
CA TYR A 6 -3.92 25.42 21.25
C TYR A 6 -4.42 23.97 21.22
N LEU A 7 -5.69 23.73 21.55
CA LEU A 7 -6.28 22.39 21.59
C LEU A 7 -6.17 21.64 20.24
N PRO A 8 -6.39 22.27 19.06
CA PRO A 8 -6.15 21.62 17.78
C PRO A 8 -4.70 21.18 17.57
N GLN A 9 -3.72 21.96 18.02
CA GLN A 9 -2.29 21.65 17.89
C GLN A 9 -1.89 20.50 18.81
N ILE A 10 -2.36 20.53 20.07
CA ILE A 10 -2.14 19.46 21.05
C ILE A 10 -2.73 18.15 20.55
N PHE A 11 -3.95 18.16 20.01
CA PHE A 11 -4.55 16.94 19.42
C PHE A 11 -3.74 16.40 18.24
N THR A 12 -3.23 17.26 17.34
CA THR A 12 -2.39 16.78 16.23
C THR A 12 -1.10 16.14 16.74
N ALA A 13 -0.43 16.78 17.71
CA ALA A 13 0.81 16.26 18.29
C ALA A 13 0.58 14.95 19.04
N LEU A 14 -0.49 14.86 19.84
CA LEU A 14 -0.85 13.66 20.58
C LEU A 14 -1.16 12.49 19.65
N PHE A 15 -1.98 12.71 18.62
CA PHE A 15 -2.26 11.64 17.65
C PHE A 15 -1.03 11.30 16.83
N GLY A 16 -0.22 12.27 16.41
CA GLY A 16 1.06 12.01 15.75
C GLY A 16 1.97 11.10 16.58
N GLY A 17 2.16 11.42 17.87
CA GLY A 17 2.92 10.60 18.81
C GLY A 17 2.31 9.21 19.02
N LEU A 18 0.99 9.10 19.09
CA LEU A 18 0.27 7.83 19.21
C LEU A 18 0.50 6.93 17.99
N PHE A 19 0.44 7.46 16.77
CA PHE A 19 0.71 6.67 15.56
C PHE A 19 2.17 6.20 15.49
N VAL A 20 3.12 7.05 15.90
CA VAL A 20 4.53 6.64 16.01
C VAL A 20 4.68 5.53 17.04
N PHE A 21 4.08 5.67 18.22
CA PHE A 21 4.10 4.65 19.26
C PHE A 21 3.48 3.33 18.77
N LEU A 22 2.32 3.38 18.13
CA LEU A 22 1.64 2.20 17.60
C LEU A 22 2.48 1.51 16.50
N GLY A 23 3.09 2.29 15.61
CA GLY A 23 3.98 1.76 14.57
C GLY A 23 5.20 1.05 15.15
N ILE A 24 5.79 1.58 16.24
CA ILE A 24 6.90 0.92 16.96
C ILE A 24 6.41 -0.30 17.74
N ALA A 25 5.29 -0.20 18.44
CA ALA A 25 4.76 -1.26 19.32
C ALA A 25 4.32 -2.51 18.53
N THR A 26 3.91 -2.33 17.28
CA THR A 26 3.51 -3.42 16.37
C THR A 26 4.65 -3.88 15.45
N PHE A 27 5.83 -3.26 15.53
CA PHE A 27 6.96 -3.63 14.68
C PHE A 27 7.38 -5.08 14.94
N GLY A 28 7.58 -5.85 13.86
CA GLY A 28 7.90 -7.27 13.93
C GLY A 28 6.67 -8.19 14.14
N ASN A 29 5.47 -7.64 14.31
CA ASN A 29 4.22 -8.40 14.37
C ASN A 29 3.25 -7.90 13.29
N GLY A 30 3.36 -8.47 12.09
CA GLY A 30 2.53 -8.11 10.93
C GLY A 30 1.04 -8.24 11.20
N GLU A 31 0.61 -9.36 11.80
CA GLU A 31 -0.82 -9.58 12.10
C GLU A 31 -1.41 -8.50 13.04
N ALA A 32 -0.65 -8.10 14.07
CA ALA A 32 -1.10 -7.05 14.97
C ALA A 32 -1.22 -5.71 14.24
N PHE A 33 -0.29 -5.41 13.34
CA PHE A 33 -0.32 -4.21 12.53
C PHE A 33 -1.48 -4.22 11.52
N ASP A 34 -1.77 -5.34 10.86
CA ASP A 34 -2.89 -5.44 9.91
C ASP A 34 -4.24 -5.28 10.61
N ARG A 35 -4.42 -5.89 11.79
CA ARG A 35 -5.62 -5.70 12.62
C ARG A 35 -5.78 -4.23 13.01
N LEU A 36 -4.69 -3.56 13.38
CA LEU A 36 -4.68 -2.14 13.69
C LEU A 36 -5.03 -1.30 12.45
N PHE A 37 -4.48 -1.64 11.29
CA PHE A 37 -4.73 -0.95 10.03
C PHE A 37 -6.22 -0.99 9.69
N ILE A 38 -6.81 -2.18 9.70
CA ILE A 38 -8.24 -2.39 9.45
C ILE A 38 -9.10 -1.66 10.48
N PHE A 39 -8.75 -1.74 11.76
CA PHE A 39 -9.48 -1.04 12.81
C PHE A 39 -9.53 0.48 12.58
N ILE A 40 -8.41 1.08 12.18
CA ILE A 40 -8.33 2.52 11.90
C ILE A 40 -9.11 2.88 10.64
N LEU A 41 -9.10 2.04 9.60
CA LEU A 41 -9.94 2.23 8.42
C LEU A 41 -11.44 2.20 8.79
N ILE A 42 -11.88 1.21 9.56
CA ILE A 42 -13.28 1.08 10.01
C ILE A 42 -13.67 2.31 10.85
N PHE A 43 -12.84 2.68 11.83
CA PHE A 43 -13.07 3.84 12.68
C PHE A 43 -13.19 5.13 11.86
N THR A 44 -12.27 5.34 10.92
CA THR A 44 -12.28 6.50 10.03
C THR A 44 -13.52 6.51 9.13
N GLY A 45 -13.90 5.35 8.58
CA GLY A 45 -15.11 5.19 7.78
C GLY A 45 -16.39 5.57 8.54
N ILE A 46 -16.50 5.18 9.81
CA ILE A 46 -17.66 5.50 10.66
C ILE A 46 -17.75 7.01 10.92
N ILE A 47 -16.63 7.65 11.30
CA ILE A 47 -16.59 9.11 11.57
C ILE A 47 -16.89 9.92 10.32
N CYS A 48 -16.28 9.51 9.20
CA CYS A 48 -16.35 10.19 7.91
C CYS A 48 -17.52 9.73 7.05
N ARG A 49 -18.50 8.98 7.57
CA ARG A 49 -19.61 8.40 6.80
C ARG A 49 -20.39 9.36 5.89
N LYS A 50 -20.39 10.66 6.21
CA LYS A 50 -21.05 11.72 5.42
C LYS A 50 -20.15 12.33 4.35
N ASN A 51 -18.84 12.17 4.47
CA ASN A 51 -17.85 12.70 3.55
C ASN A 51 -17.45 11.61 2.54
N ILE A 52 -18.01 11.69 1.33
CA ILE A 52 -17.75 10.72 0.26
C ILE A 52 -16.28 10.72 -0.17
N ASP A 53 -15.57 11.84 0.01
CA ASP A 53 -14.19 11.97 -0.46
C ASP A 53 -13.24 11.08 0.35
N VAL A 54 -13.31 11.21 1.67
CA VAL A 54 -12.53 10.37 2.60
C VAL A 54 -13.00 8.92 2.55
N LEU A 55 -14.31 8.70 2.45
CA LEU A 55 -14.89 7.36 2.40
C LEU A 55 -14.44 6.58 1.16
N GLY A 56 -14.35 7.24 0.00
CA GLY A 56 -13.83 6.63 -1.23
C GLY A 56 -12.39 6.15 -1.07
N ILE A 57 -11.54 6.93 -0.40
CA ILE A 57 -10.16 6.52 -0.10
C ILE A 57 -10.11 5.35 0.89
N VAL A 58 -10.90 5.41 1.95
CA VAL A 58 -11.01 4.29 2.92
C VAL A 58 -11.42 3.00 2.23
N PHE A 59 -12.36 3.06 1.28
CA PHE A 59 -12.76 1.89 0.50
C PHE A 59 -11.65 1.38 -0.41
N ILE A 60 -10.89 2.26 -1.07
CA ILE A 60 -9.75 1.85 -1.91
C ILE A 60 -8.70 1.13 -1.06
N LEU A 61 -8.34 1.66 0.11
CA LEU A 61 -7.38 1.04 1.02
C LEU A 61 -7.90 -0.27 1.64
N ALA A 62 -9.20 -0.33 1.98
CA ALA A 62 -9.80 -1.56 2.46
C ALA A 62 -9.81 -2.64 1.37
N PHE A 63 -10.10 -2.25 0.12
CA PHE A 63 -10.04 -3.13 -1.03
C PHE A 63 -8.62 -3.65 -1.29
N GLU A 64 -7.60 -2.80 -1.17
CA GLU A 64 -6.20 -3.20 -1.25
C GLU A 64 -5.86 -4.28 -0.21
N ARG A 65 -6.25 -4.07 1.06
CA ARG A 65 -6.00 -5.04 2.14
C ARG A 65 -6.71 -6.37 1.90
N ILE A 66 -7.96 -6.33 1.44
CA ILE A 66 -8.71 -7.54 1.09
C ILE A 66 -8.04 -8.29 -0.06
N LEU A 67 -7.54 -7.58 -1.08
CA LEU A 67 -6.79 -8.20 -2.16
C LEU A 67 -5.51 -8.85 -1.64
N GLU A 68 -4.73 -8.18 -0.79
CA GLU A 68 -3.51 -8.71 -0.18
C GLU A 68 -3.76 -10.06 0.50
N GLU A 69 -4.78 -10.15 1.35
CA GLU A 69 -5.20 -11.39 2.00
C GLU A 69 -5.63 -12.47 1.01
N ILE A 70 -6.44 -12.13 0.00
CA ILE A 70 -6.87 -13.09 -1.03
C ILE A 70 -5.67 -13.67 -1.77
N PHE A 71 -4.70 -12.83 -2.13
CA PHE A 71 -3.49 -13.30 -2.81
C PHE A 71 -2.62 -14.14 -1.89
N TRP A 72 -2.48 -13.78 -0.62
CA TRP A 72 -1.74 -14.56 0.37
C TRP A 72 -2.31 -15.97 0.54
N PHE A 73 -3.62 -16.11 0.68
CA PHE A 73 -4.25 -17.44 0.75
C PHE A 73 -4.19 -18.20 -0.57
N SER A 74 -4.24 -17.49 -1.70
CA SER A 74 -4.18 -18.10 -3.03
C SER A 74 -2.77 -18.54 -3.43
N SER A 75 -1.72 -18.02 -2.80
CA SER A 75 -0.33 -18.23 -3.20
C SER A 75 0.39 -19.36 -2.47
N GLN A 76 -0.32 -20.20 -1.71
CA GLN A 76 0.29 -21.36 -1.04
C GLN A 76 0.87 -22.35 -2.07
N ASP A 77 2.19 -22.29 -2.27
CA ASP A 77 3.13 -23.25 -2.90
C ASP A 77 2.64 -24.15 -4.05
N ILE A 78 1.73 -23.64 -4.89
CA ILE A 78 1.25 -24.34 -6.07
C ILE A 78 1.78 -23.63 -7.32
N TRP A 79 2.52 -24.34 -8.16
CA TRP A 79 3.13 -23.77 -9.37
C TRP A 79 2.11 -23.16 -10.34
N TYR A 80 0.91 -23.74 -10.45
CA TYR A 80 -0.19 -23.19 -11.24
C TYR A 80 -0.63 -21.80 -10.76
N SER A 81 -0.56 -21.55 -9.45
CA SER A 81 -0.90 -20.26 -8.85
C SER A 81 0.09 -19.18 -9.32
N LYS A 82 1.40 -19.48 -9.32
CA LYS A 82 2.43 -18.55 -9.82
C LYS A 82 2.18 -18.15 -11.29
N VAL A 83 1.88 -19.13 -12.15
CA VAL A 83 1.58 -18.86 -13.58
C VAL A 83 0.35 -17.98 -13.74
N ALA A 84 -0.72 -18.27 -12.99
CA ALA A 84 -1.95 -17.48 -13.02
C ALA A 84 -1.72 -16.04 -12.54
N VAL A 85 -0.97 -15.88 -11.45
CA VAL A 85 -0.58 -14.57 -10.88
C VAL A 85 0.24 -13.77 -11.89
N TYR A 86 1.31 -14.33 -12.44
CA TYR A 86 2.15 -13.61 -13.40
C TYR A 86 1.35 -13.21 -14.66
N SER A 87 0.48 -14.10 -15.14
CA SER A 87 -0.42 -13.80 -16.28
C SER A 87 -1.38 -12.64 -15.97
N CYS A 88 -1.96 -12.64 -14.76
CA CYS A 88 -2.80 -11.55 -14.29
C CYS A 88 -2.02 -10.23 -14.19
N LEU A 89 -0.82 -10.26 -13.62
CA LEU A 89 0.05 -9.09 -13.48
C LEU A 89 0.47 -8.50 -14.83
N ILE A 90 0.77 -9.34 -15.83
CA ILE A 90 1.04 -8.88 -17.20
C ILE A 90 -0.17 -8.09 -17.74
N ILE A 91 -1.38 -8.64 -17.60
CA ILE A 91 -2.61 -7.99 -18.08
C ILE A 91 -2.84 -6.65 -17.35
N VAL A 92 -2.69 -6.64 -16.02
CA VAL A 92 -2.87 -5.45 -15.18
C VAL A 92 -1.85 -4.37 -15.56
N LEU A 93 -0.55 -4.68 -15.57
CA LEU A 93 0.48 -3.70 -15.89
C LEU A 93 0.41 -3.23 -17.35
N TYR A 94 -0.02 -4.09 -18.28
CA TYR A 94 -0.26 -3.69 -19.67
C TYR A 94 -1.40 -2.68 -19.78
N LYS A 95 -2.53 -2.90 -19.08
CA LYS A 95 -3.65 -1.96 -19.05
C LYS A 95 -3.26 -0.64 -18.37
N LEU A 96 -2.39 -0.70 -17.36
CA LEU A 96 -1.92 0.45 -16.59
C LEU A 96 -0.60 1.06 -17.11
N LYS A 97 -0.22 0.77 -18.36
CA LYS A 97 1.03 1.24 -18.97
C LYS A 97 1.20 2.76 -19.00
N TYR A 98 0.12 3.52 -18.89
CA TYR A 98 0.15 4.98 -18.93
C TYR A 98 0.63 5.63 -17.62
N ASP A 99 0.61 4.92 -16.50
CA ASP A 99 1.18 5.44 -15.25
C ASP A 99 2.71 5.47 -15.35
N ALA A 100 3.35 6.53 -14.84
CA ALA A 100 4.80 6.67 -14.89
C ALA A 100 5.55 5.51 -14.21
N MET A 101 4.97 4.90 -13.17
CA MET A 101 5.56 3.76 -12.45
C MET A 101 5.50 2.45 -13.25
N SER A 102 4.68 2.35 -14.30
CA SER A 102 4.65 1.19 -15.18
C SER A 102 6.01 0.97 -15.88
N ARG A 103 6.74 2.07 -16.16
CA ARG A 103 8.08 2.04 -16.77
C ARG A 103 9.13 1.38 -15.89
N LEU A 104 8.84 1.24 -14.60
CA LEU A 104 9.69 0.57 -13.63
C LEU A 104 9.12 -0.82 -13.28
N ALA A 105 7.80 -0.92 -13.08
CA ALA A 105 7.13 -2.18 -12.76
C ALA A 105 7.19 -3.22 -13.89
N LEU A 106 7.00 -2.82 -15.16
CA LEU A 106 7.02 -3.75 -16.30
C LEU A 106 8.39 -4.40 -16.51
N PRO A 107 9.51 -3.67 -16.57
CA PRO A 107 10.82 -4.30 -16.62
C PRO A 107 11.11 -5.21 -15.42
N CYS A 108 10.70 -4.79 -14.22
CA CYS A 108 10.86 -5.60 -13.01
C CYS A 108 10.09 -6.94 -13.09
N LEU A 109 8.86 -6.90 -13.60
CA LEU A 109 8.06 -8.11 -13.84
C LEU A 109 8.72 -9.03 -14.87
N VAL A 110 9.21 -8.47 -15.99
CA VAL A 110 9.89 -9.25 -17.03
C VAL A 110 11.15 -9.92 -16.46
N LEU A 111 11.97 -9.18 -15.72
CA LEU A 111 13.16 -9.72 -15.06
C LEU A 111 12.80 -10.84 -14.07
N SER A 112 11.73 -10.67 -13.31
CA SER A 112 11.25 -11.67 -12.35
C SER A 112 10.81 -12.96 -13.05
N ILE A 113 10.04 -12.84 -14.14
CA ILE A 113 9.62 -14.00 -14.94
C ILE A 113 10.84 -14.70 -15.56
N SER A 114 11.79 -13.94 -16.11
CA SER A 114 13.02 -14.51 -16.67
C SER A 114 13.86 -15.23 -15.62
N ALA A 115 13.97 -14.69 -14.41
CA ALA A 115 14.68 -15.31 -13.30
C ALA A 115 14.00 -16.62 -12.84
N GLU A 116 12.67 -16.62 -12.71
CA GLU A 116 11.92 -17.83 -12.34
C GLU A 116 12.02 -18.92 -13.41
N LEU A 117 11.98 -18.56 -14.69
CA LEU A 117 12.21 -19.51 -15.79
C LEU A 117 13.64 -20.06 -15.76
N TYR A 118 14.63 -19.23 -15.44
CA TYR A 118 16.02 -19.67 -15.28
C TYR A 118 16.18 -20.63 -14.11
N TRP A 119 15.59 -20.33 -12.94
CA TRP A 119 15.62 -21.22 -11.77
C TRP A 119 14.87 -22.53 -12.02
N PHE A 120 13.74 -22.47 -12.72
CA PHE A 120 13.01 -23.66 -13.13
C PHE A 120 13.85 -24.54 -14.08
N ALA A 121 14.60 -23.94 -15.01
CA ALA A 121 15.44 -24.68 -15.94
C ALA A 121 16.74 -25.24 -15.31
N SER A 122 17.18 -24.68 -14.18
CA SER A 122 18.42 -25.06 -13.49
C SER A 122 18.20 -25.94 -12.26
N ASP A 123 16.95 -26.39 -12.01
CA ASP A 123 16.55 -27.16 -10.82
C ASP A 123 17.04 -26.51 -9.51
N TYR A 124 16.95 -25.18 -9.44
CA TYR A 124 17.42 -24.43 -8.28
C TYR A 124 16.55 -24.75 -7.05
N GLN A 125 17.12 -25.46 -6.07
CA GLN A 125 16.36 -26.01 -4.94
C GLN A 125 15.73 -24.95 -4.02
N PHE A 126 16.23 -23.72 -4.05
CA PHE A 126 15.74 -22.62 -3.22
C PHE A 126 15.08 -21.54 -4.07
N THR A 127 14.01 -21.87 -4.80
CA THR A 127 13.27 -20.87 -5.58
C THR A 127 12.72 -19.80 -4.64
N PRO A 128 13.18 -18.55 -4.73
CA PRO A 128 12.70 -17.50 -3.86
C PRO A 128 11.33 -17.00 -4.27
N GLU A 129 10.55 -16.53 -3.30
CA GLU A 129 9.18 -16.04 -3.51
C GLU A 129 9.11 -14.62 -4.08
N ILE A 130 9.87 -14.34 -5.15
CA ILE A 130 9.86 -13.01 -5.79
C ILE A 130 8.52 -12.66 -6.43
N TYR A 131 7.68 -13.66 -6.69
CA TYR A 131 6.32 -13.46 -7.19
C TYR A 131 5.46 -12.65 -6.21
N TRP A 132 5.68 -12.77 -4.90
CA TRP A 132 4.91 -12.04 -3.88
C TRP A 132 5.13 -10.53 -3.99
N TYR A 133 6.39 -10.09 -4.11
CA TYR A 133 6.72 -8.68 -4.29
C TYR A 133 6.15 -8.11 -5.61
N ASN A 134 6.06 -8.94 -6.66
CA ASN A 134 5.39 -8.56 -7.90
C ASN A 134 3.87 -8.38 -7.73
N ILE A 135 3.22 -9.18 -6.89
CA ILE A 135 1.81 -8.97 -6.50
C ILE A 135 1.65 -7.61 -5.82
N LEU A 136 2.50 -7.30 -4.84
CA LEU A 136 2.46 -6.05 -4.09
C LEU A 136 2.66 -4.82 -5.00
N ILE A 137 3.56 -4.91 -5.99
CA ILE A 137 3.72 -3.88 -7.03
C ILE A 137 2.45 -3.75 -7.87
N GLY A 138 1.87 -4.87 -8.32
CA GLY A 138 0.64 -4.89 -9.11
C GLY A 138 -0.54 -4.26 -8.38
N GLN A 139 -0.72 -4.60 -7.11
CA GLN A 139 -1.74 -4.02 -6.23
C GLN A 139 -1.55 -2.52 -6.06
N SER A 140 -0.31 -2.08 -5.80
CA SER A 140 0.00 -0.64 -5.70
C SER A 140 -0.34 0.11 -6.99
N MET A 141 -0.13 -0.50 -8.16
CA MET A 141 -0.54 0.07 -9.45
C MET A 141 -2.06 0.16 -9.58
N VAL A 142 -2.80 -0.85 -9.12
CA VAL A 142 -4.28 -0.82 -9.08
C VAL A 142 -4.78 0.27 -8.15
N VAL A 143 -4.20 0.43 -6.95
CA VAL A 143 -4.55 1.50 -6.00
C VAL A 143 -4.36 2.87 -6.64
N ARG A 144 -3.22 3.10 -7.31
CA ARG A 144 -2.94 4.36 -8.02
C ARG A 144 -3.99 4.66 -9.09
N PHE A 145 -4.39 3.64 -9.86
CA PHE A 145 -5.46 3.78 -10.84
C PHE A 145 -6.82 4.09 -10.19
N LEU A 146 -7.15 3.42 -9.09
CA LEU A 146 -8.39 3.65 -8.35
C LEU A 146 -8.44 5.06 -7.75
N LEU A 147 -7.32 5.58 -7.23
CA LEU A 147 -7.23 6.96 -6.74
C LEU A 147 -7.50 7.97 -7.86
N PHE A 148 -6.89 7.77 -9.02
CA PHE A 148 -7.11 8.65 -10.18
C PHE A 148 -8.56 8.60 -10.68
N SER A 149 -9.18 7.42 -10.69
CA SER A 149 -10.56 7.22 -11.17
C SER A 149 -11.62 7.44 -10.09
N ARG A 150 -11.23 7.69 -8.83
CA ARG A 150 -12.11 7.76 -7.65
C ARG A 150 -13.28 8.71 -7.85
N ILE A 151 -13.05 9.88 -8.44
CA ILE A 151 -14.10 10.89 -8.64
C ILE A 151 -15.23 10.34 -9.53
N ASN A 152 -14.85 9.71 -10.64
CA ASN A 152 -15.81 9.10 -11.57
C ASN A 152 -16.49 7.87 -10.96
N LEU A 153 -15.73 7.02 -10.26
CA LEU A 153 -16.26 5.84 -9.56
C LEU A 153 -17.26 6.24 -8.46
N SER A 154 -16.98 7.30 -7.72
CA SER A 154 -17.86 7.79 -6.65
C SER A 154 -19.21 8.27 -7.21
N TYR A 155 -19.18 8.94 -8.36
CA TYR A 155 -20.40 9.33 -9.04
C TYR A 155 -21.17 8.12 -9.58
N SER A 156 -20.51 7.16 -10.23
CA SER A 156 -21.16 5.99 -10.81
C SER A 156 -21.74 5.02 -9.76
N ILE A 157 -21.05 4.82 -8.63
CA ILE A 157 -21.44 3.81 -7.63
C ILE A 157 -22.36 4.40 -6.57
N PHE A 158 -22.07 5.62 -6.10
CA PHE A 158 -22.78 6.23 -4.97
C PHE A 158 -23.70 7.38 -5.37
N ASN A 159 -23.75 7.75 -6.66
CA ASN A 159 -24.49 8.91 -7.17
C ASN A 159 -24.18 10.21 -6.40
N LYS A 160 -22.92 10.35 -5.98
CA LYS A 160 -22.42 11.50 -5.22
C LYS A 160 -21.24 12.13 -5.95
N LYS A 161 -21.25 13.45 -6.07
CA LYS A 161 -20.09 14.20 -6.57
C LYS A 161 -18.98 14.15 -5.52
N ALA A 162 -17.86 13.55 -5.89
CA ALA A 162 -16.63 13.58 -5.11
C ALA A 162 -15.69 14.67 -5.65
N ASN A 163 -14.87 15.22 -4.78
CA ASN A 163 -13.82 16.18 -5.12
C ASN A 163 -12.44 15.58 -4.88
N SER A 164 -11.45 16.06 -5.61
CA SER A 164 -10.04 15.74 -5.33
C SER A 164 -9.65 16.33 -3.97
N ILE A 165 -9.01 15.51 -3.13
CA ILE A 165 -8.52 15.93 -1.81
C ILE A 165 -7.03 15.65 -1.70
N ASN A 166 -6.32 16.38 -0.84
CA ASN A 166 -4.87 16.22 -0.66
C ASN A 166 -4.47 14.79 -0.25
N LEU A 167 -5.36 14.05 0.40
CA LEU A 167 -5.13 12.66 0.77
C LEU A 167 -4.96 11.74 -0.47
N ASP A 168 -5.62 12.03 -1.59
CA ASP A 168 -5.42 11.29 -2.85
C ASP A 168 -3.96 11.38 -3.28
N TRP A 169 -3.40 12.60 -3.24
CA TRP A 169 -2.00 12.85 -3.61
C TRP A 169 -1.02 12.21 -2.63
N ILE A 170 -1.29 12.29 -1.33
CA ILE A 170 -0.43 11.68 -0.30
C ILE A 170 -0.32 10.16 -0.52
N ILE A 171 -1.44 9.47 -0.71
CA ILE A 171 -1.44 8.02 -0.93
C ILE A 171 -0.85 7.68 -2.30
N TYR A 172 -1.11 8.50 -3.32
CA TYR A 172 -0.46 8.35 -4.62
C TYR A 172 1.07 8.46 -4.53
N GLN A 173 1.62 9.33 -3.71
CA GLN A 173 3.08 9.40 -3.49
C GLN A 173 3.59 8.26 -2.60
N ALA A 174 2.84 7.86 -1.57
CA ALA A 174 3.23 6.75 -0.70
C ALA A 174 3.35 5.43 -1.50
N THR A 175 2.35 5.12 -2.33
CA THR A 175 2.35 3.94 -3.22
C THR A 175 3.48 4.00 -4.25
N ARG A 176 3.87 5.20 -4.71
CA ARG A 176 5.04 5.38 -5.58
C ARG A 176 6.32 4.91 -4.87
N ILE A 177 6.53 5.36 -3.63
CA ILE A 177 7.71 5.00 -2.83
C ILE A 177 7.70 3.50 -2.55
N PHE A 178 6.53 2.96 -2.21
CA PHE A 178 6.33 1.52 -1.98
C PHE A 178 6.77 0.69 -3.21
N ILE A 179 6.30 1.02 -4.42
CA ILE A 179 6.71 0.35 -5.66
C ILE A 179 8.23 0.38 -5.88
N VAL A 180 8.87 1.52 -5.55
CA VAL A 180 10.33 1.65 -5.66
C VAL A 180 11.04 0.72 -4.68
N PHE A 181 10.61 0.66 -3.42
CA PHE A 181 11.19 -0.25 -2.43
C PHE A 181 11.01 -1.72 -2.82
N GLU A 182 9.83 -2.09 -3.29
CA GLU A 182 9.59 -3.47 -3.76
C GLU A 182 10.47 -3.85 -4.93
N THR A 183 10.64 -2.92 -5.87
CA THR A 183 11.51 -3.14 -7.04
C THR A 183 12.97 -3.25 -6.63
N LEU A 184 13.44 -2.41 -5.71
CA LEU A 184 14.79 -2.51 -5.16
C LEU A 184 15.01 -3.83 -4.41
N ASN A 185 13.99 -4.30 -3.69
CA ASN A 185 14.04 -5.57 -2.98
C ASN A 185 14.18 -6.73 -3.97
N ILE A 186 13.36 -6.77 -5.03
CA ILE A 186 13.47 -7.76 -6.12
C ILE A 186 14.87 -7.69 -6.76
N LEU A 187 15.35 -6.49 -7.12
CA LEU A 187 16.66 -6.33 -7.76
C LEU A 187 17.81 -6.83 -6.87
N GLU A 188 17.85 -6.44 -5.60
CA GLU A 188 18.86 -6.96 -4.66
C GLU A 188 18.74 -8.48 -4.52
N TYR A 189 17.51 -9.01 -4.52
CA TYR A 189 17.28 -10.45 -4.48
C TYR A 189 17.88 -11.18 -5.69
N LEU A 190 17.65 -10.65 -6.89
CA LEU A 190 18.21 -11.17 -8.14
C LEU A 190 19.74 -11.09 -8.16
N LEU A 191 20.32 -9.98 -7.70
CA LEU A 191 21.78 -9.83 -7.59
C LEU A 191 22.39 -10.89 -6.67
N ARG A 192 21.73 -11.23 -5.56
CA ARG A 192 22.21 -12.28 -4.63
C ARG A 192 22.17 -13.68 -5.24
N HIS A 193 21.11 -14.02 -5.97
CA HIS A 193 20.84 -15.41 -6.37
C HIS A 193 21.32 -15.74 -7.79
N ILE A 194 21.49 -14.73 -8.65
CA ILE A 194 22.00 -14.92 -10.02
C ILE A 194 23.50 -14.60 -10.10
N LEU A 195 23.97 -13.56 -9.39
CA LEU A 195 25.36 -13.10 -9.45
C LEU A 195 26.16 -13.45 -8.19
N GLU A 196 25.57 -14.16 -7.22
CA GLU A 196 26.20 -14.57 -5.95
C GLU A 196 26.79 -13.40 -5.13
N LEU A 197 26.27 -12.17 -5.35
CA LEU A 197 26.73 -10.98 -4.66
C LEU A 197 26.20 -10.96 -3.22
N LYS A 198 27.06 -10.69 -2.23
CA LYS A 198 26.67 -10.60 -0.80
C LYS A 198 26.13 -9.21 -0.44
N VAL A 199 25.15 -8.71 -1.18
CA VAL A 199 24.49 -7.42 -0.92
C VAL A 199 23.19 -7.66 -0.14
N THR A 200 23.02 -6.99 1.01
CA THR A 200 21.84 -7.15 1.89
C THR A 200 21.29 -5.83 2.41
N VAL A 201 21.55 -4.72 1.69
CA VAL A 201 21.25 -3.37 2.18
C VAL A 201 19.74 -3.14 2.21
N ILE A 202 19.07 -3.40 1.08
CA ILE A 202 17.62 -3.24 0.94
C ILE A 202 16.91 -4.27 1.82
N TYR A 203 17.38 -5.52 1.83
CA TYR A 203 16.81 -6.57 2.67
C TYR A 203 16.75 -6.19 4.15
N VAL A 204 17.82 -5.58 4.70
CA VAL A 204 17.86 -5.14 6.10
C VAL A 204 16.94 -3.93 6.34
N CYS A 205 16.90 -2.97 5.41
CA CYS A 205 16.10 -1.76 5.56
C CYS A 205 14.60 -1.95 5.26
N TYR A 206 14.24 -3.00 4.51
CA TYR A 206 12.91 -3.21 3.96
C TYR A 206 11.80 -3.24 5.04
N PRO A 207 11.89 -4.05 6.12
CA PRO A 207 10.83 -4.08 7.13
C PRO A 207 10.59 -2.71 7.78
N PHE A 208 11.65 -1.94 8.02
CA PHE A 208 11.55 -0.60 8.60
C PHE A 208 10.89 0.38 7.62
N ALA A 209 11.31 0.37 6.36
CA ALA A 209 10.76 1.23 5.33
C ALA A 209 9.25 0.97 5.13
N MET A 210 8.86 -0.29 5.04
CA MET A 210 7.46 -0.67 4.86
C MET A 210 6.60 -0.31 6.07
N GLN A 211 7.09 -0.54 7.29
CA GLN A 211 6.38 -0.12 8.50
C GLN A 211 6.18 1.40 8.55
N ILE A 212 7.21 2.18 8.19
CA ILE A 212 7.14 3.64 8.18
C ILE A 212 6.11 4.12 7.15
N ILE A 213 6.14 3.58 5.93
CA ILE A 213 5.20 3.94 4.86
C ILE A 213 3.76 3.62 5.29
N ALA A 214 3.52 2.41 5.80
CA ALA A 214 2.18 1.99 6.19
C ALA A 214 1.65 2.78 7.40
N THR A 215 2.50 3.03 8.40
CA THR A 215 2.15 3.87 9.56
C THR A 215 1.84 5.30 9.14
N PHE A 216 2.60 5.84 8.17
CA PHE A 216 2.37 7.16 7.61
C PHE A 216 1.04 7.25 6.86
N ILE A 217 0.70 6.23 6.05
CA ILE A 217 -0.61 6.16 5.37
C ILE A 217 -1.74 6.18 6.40
N LEU A 218 -1.63 5.36 7.45
CA LEU A 218 -2.63 5.31 8.52
C LEU A 218 -2.80 6.66 9.22
N TRP A 219 -1.69 7.30 9.58
CA TRP A 219 -1.71 8.64 10.15
C TRP A 219 -2.36 9.66 9.21
N ALA A 220 -2.04 9.61 7.90
CA ALA A 220 -2.59 10.55 6.92
C ALA A 220 -4.12 10.41 6.78
N VAL A 221 -4.62 9.17 6.70
CA VAL A 221 -6.05 8.86 6.66
C VAL A 221 -6.75 9.33 7.93
N PHE A 222 -6.19 9.01 9.09
CA PHE A 222 -6.74 9.43 10.37
C PHE A 222 -6.73 10.96 10.55
N ASN A 223 -5.69 11.63 10.06
CA ASN A 223 -5.58 13.09 10.18
C ASN A 223 -6.71 13.81 9.43
N GLU A 224 -7.19 13.29 8.30
CA GLU A 224 -8.38 13.82 7.63
C GLU A 224 -9.65 13.63 8.47
N ALA A 225 -9.80 12.48 9.14
CA ALA A 225 -10.89 12.27 10.09
C ALA A 225 -10.81 13.26 11.27
N ASN A 226 -9.60 13.49 11.78
CA ASN A 226 -9.34 14.40 12.89
C ASN A 226 -9.67 15.86 12.52
N LYS A 227 -9.35 16.31 11.29
CA LYS A 227 -9.74 17.65 10.81
C LYS A 227 -11.27 17.84 10.85
N LEU A 228 -12.03 16.84 10.40
CA LEU A 228 -13.50 16.87 10.43
C LEU A 228 -14.09 16.79 11.84
N LEU A 229 -13.43 16.06 12.75
CA LEU A 229 -13.82 16.02 14.17
C LEU A 229 -13.58 17.37 14.84
N LYS A 230 -12.41 17.98 14.61
CA LYS A 230 -12.05 19.29 15.18
C LYS A 230 -13.03 20.37 14.75
N THR A 231 -13.41 20.44 13.48
CA THR A 231 -14.39 21.44 13.01
C THR A 231 -15.73 21.26 13.71
N ARG A 232 -16.22 20.03 13.89
CA ARG A 232 -17.46 19.76 14.64
C ARG A 232 -17.38 20.18 16.10
N ILE A 233 -16.28 19.83 16.79
CA ILE A 233 -16.08 20.15 18.21
C ILE A 233 -15.95 21.67 18.42
N LEU A 234 -15.28 22.38 17.50
CA LEU A 234 -15.12 23.83 17.59
C LEU A 234 -16.40 24.60 17.23
N SER A 235 -17.29 24.00 16.45
CA SER A 235 -18.61 24.57 16.11
C SER A 235 -19.71 24.30 17.14
N ALA A 236 -19.50 23.34 18.05
CA ALA A 236 -20.33 23.10 19.22
C ALA A 236 -19.96 24.06 20.37
#